data_AF-A0A5Q2N036-F1
#
_entry.id   AF-A0A5Q2N036-F1
#
_cell.length_a   1.000
_cell.length_b   1.000
_cell.length_c   1.000
_cell.angle_alpha   90.00
_cell.angle_beta   90.00
_cell.angle_gamma   90.00
#
_symmetry.space_group_name_H-M   'P 1'
#
loop_
_entity.id
_entity.type
_entity.pdbx_description
1 polymer ?
#
loop_
_entity_poly.entity_id
_entity_poly.type
_entity_poly.pdbx_seq_one_letter_code
_entity_poly.pdbx_strand_id
1 'polypeptide(L)'
;MSYHDLIGLFASYAYVFGLLILATLVQKWRNYPAEFTRKIVHIGAGMWIVGAVLYFESYWIGLIPIASFIVLNYISYRYRLVKAMDLSGDSPGTVYFALSITLLLLFFWPQDQAYIAVAAVMAMTWGDAFAAILGRAYGKRPYLIRGHRRTFEGSLVMFGLSFIVIALTLFLMGNPAESLYLNSTIGSVESVAGSALSSAAEASLEVPMAFVLSTVLGFSLIAALVATFLEAISLKGLDNVAVPVGTAFTLWGLIHLPFPLPWAMLFLGLILSAIIAFIAYRRRSLSASGVFGALLVGTLIFGFGGLLWGLTLVAFFVYGSALSTYREDQKAKVAADKFDKGSRRDFGQALANGGFGAVLALLYYFQPLELWLFAAFIGTMATVNADTWATEIGVLSKKPPRLITTGKVVAPGTSGGITMLGTAAVVLGGFVIGLTVWIFTALPYLFGALFGLGSESGTSLLVHVWSHLAGHLWIILAGIVGGLGGSMADSYLGATVQAMYIDAETGQETEKKTTRSGKPNRFHRGWPFMTNDMVNFVSSIVGAALAAAVVFPFL
;
A
#
# COMPACT_ATOMS: atom_id res chain seq x y z
N MET A 1 9.14 37.20 27.90
CA MET A 1 9.07 36.02 28.79
C MET A 1 7.85 36.21 29.67
N SER A 2 6.84 35.35 29.49
CA SER A 2 5.61 35.40 30.25
C SER A 2 5.74 34.72 31.61
N TYR A 3 4.70 34.83 32.45
CA TYR A 3 4.61 34.10 33.71
C TYR A 3 4.57 32.58 33.49
N HIS A 4 3.91 32.12 32.42
CA HIS A 4 3.90 30.72 31.99
C HIS A 4 5.29 30.25 31.57
N ASP A 5 6.05 31.05 30.81
CA ASP A 5 7.42 30.71 30.44
C ASP A 5 8.34 30.55 31.66
N LEU A 6 8.21 31.43 32.65
CA LEU A 6 8.99 31.37 33.90
C LEU A 6 8.67 30.12 34.74
N ILE A 7 7.39 29.81 34.93
CA ILE A 7 6.98 28.58 35.61
C ILE A 7 7.45 27.37 34.82
N GLY A 8 7.31 27.40 33.49
CA GLY A 8 7.71 26.32 32.60
C GLY A 8 9.19 25.99 32.73
N LEU A 9 10.06 27.01 32.84
CA LEU A 9 11.49 26.83 33.08
C LEU A 9 11.75 26.10 34.40
N PHE A 10 11.15 26.58 35.49
CA PHE A 10 11.31 25.94 36.81
C PHE A 10 10.76 24.50 36.81
N ALA A 11 9.56 24.30 36.26
CA ALA A 11 8.91 23.01 36.15
C ALA A 11 9.74 22.02 35.31
N SER A 12 10.37 22.47 34.23
CA SER A 12 11.22 21.63 33.38
C SER A 12 12.40 21.03 34.16
N TYR A 13 13.15 21.87 34.88
CA TYR A 13 14.27 21.40 35.67
C TYR A 13 13.78 20.55 36.86
N ALA A 14 12.74 20.99 37.58
CA ALA A 14 12.17 20.25 38.70
C ALA A 14 11.68 18.86 38.28
N TYR A 15 11.01 18.76 37.13
CA TYR A 15 10.53 17.49 36.58
C TYR A 15 11.68 16.56 36.23
N VAL A 16 12.66 17.01 35.44
CA VAL A 16 13.75 16.14 34.97
C VAL A 16 14.67 15.73 36.13
N PHE A 17 15.04 16.65 37.02
CA PHE A 17 15.84 16.29 38.20
C PHE A 17 15.06 15.39 39.17
N GLY A 18 13.76 15.66 39.38
CA GLY A 18 12.88 14.81 40.17
C GLY A 18 12.79 13.39 39.60
N LEU A 19 12.65 13.26 38.28
CA LEU A 19 12.65 11.98 37.57
C LEU A 19 13.99 11.23 37.77
N LEU A 20 15.13 11.91 37.62
CA LEU A 20 16.45 11.30 37.80
C LEU A 20 16.69 10.83 39.24
N ILE A 21 16.28 11.64 40.23
CA ILE A 21 16.36 11.29 41.65
C ILE A 21 15.49 10.06 41.93
N LEU A 22 14.22 10.11 41.52
CA LEU A 22 13.28 9.01 41.72
C LEU A 22 13.77 7.72 41.06
N ALA A 23 14.23 7.80 39.80
CA ALA A 23 14.77 6.65 39.08
C ALA A 23 15.97 6.04 39.80
N THR A 24 16.88 6.88 40.33
CA THR A 24 18.05 6.43 41.10
C THR A 24 17.64 5.79 42.43
N LEU A 25 16.66 6.36 43.13
CA LEU A 25 16.14 5.80 44.38
C LEU A 25 15.48 4.45 44.14
N VAL A 26 14.63 4.34 43.13
CA VAL A 26 13.96 3.08 42.76
C VAL A 26 14.98 2.03 42.31
N GLN A 27 15.98 2.42 41.52
CA GLN A 27 17.07 1.53 41.11
C GLN A 27 17.79 0.93 42.31
N LYS A 28 18.18 1.77 43.29
CA LYS A 28 18.85 1.32 44.51
C LYS A 28 17.94 0.48 45.40
N TRP A 29 16.67 0.88 45.53
CA TRP A 29 15.70 0.21 46.39
C TRP A 29 15.32 -1.19 45.88
N ARG A 30 15.15 -1.35 44.56
CA ARG A 30 14.74 -2.62 43.93
C ARG A 30 15.89 -3.39 43.28
N ASN A 31 17.10 -2.84 43.32
CA ASN A 31 18.29 -3.38 42.67
C ASN A 31 18.08 -3.68 41.16
N TYR A 32 17.38 -2.78 40.47
CA TYR A 32 17.11 -2.95 39.04
C TYR A 32 18.37 -2.72 38.18
N PRO A 33 18.51 -3.41 37.04
CA PRO A 33 19.59 -3.15 36.10
C PRO A 33 19.61 -1.70 35.64
N ALA A 34 20.79 -1.08 35.58
CA ALA A 34 20.95 0.31 35.14
C ALA A 34 20.34 0.57 33.76
N GLU A 35 20.40 -0.41 32.86
CA GLU A 35 19.81 -0.30 31.54
C GLU A 35 18.28 -0.18 31.56
N PHE A 36 17.61 -0.91 32.47
CA PHE A 36 16.17 -0.83 32.64
C PHE A 36 15.76 0.54 33.17
N THR A 37 16.43 1.03 34.22
CA THR A 37 16.20 2.36 34.79
C THR A 37 16.47 3.47 33.77
N ARG A 38 17.53 3.35 32.96
CA ARG A 38 17.83 4.30 31.88
C ARG A 38 16.68 4.41 30.87
N LYS A 39 16.04 3.30 30.49
CA LYS A 39 14.87 3.33 29.59
C LYS A 39 13.66 4.01 30.24
N ILE A 40 13.43 3.83 31.53
CA ILE A 40 12.37 4.56 32.26
C ILE A 40 12.63 6.06 32.27
N VAL A 41 13.86 6.49 32.56
CA VAL A 41 14.25 7.90 32.51
C VAL A 41 14.07 8.46 31.10
N HIS A 42 14.41 7.69 30.07
CA HIS A 42 14.24 8.09 28.67
C HIS A 42 12.76 8.28 28.30
N ILE A 43 11.87 7.36 28.73
CA ILE A 43 10.41 7.53 28.57
C ILE A 43 9.93 8.79 29.29
N GLY A 44 10.26 8.94 30.59
CA GLY A 44 9.80 10.06 31.40
C GLY A 44 10.31 11.41 30.89
N ALA A 45 11.61 11.53 30.62
CA ALA A 45 12.19 12.76 30.05
C ALA A 45 11.62 13.06 28.66
N GLY A 46 11.38 12.01 27.86
CA GLY A 46 10.69 12.12 26.58
C GLY A 46 9.28 12.70 26.73
N MET A 47 8.49 12.22 27.69
CA MET A 47 7.12 12.69 27.94
C MET A 47 7.05 14.19 28.29
N TRP A 48 8.10 14.76 28.87
CA TRP A 48 8.14 16.19 29.16
C TRP A 48 7.99 17.06 27.91
N ILE A 49 8.37 16.55 26.73
CA ILE A 49 8.21 17.31 25.47
C ILE A 49 6.75 17.71 25.21
N VAL A 50 5.79 16.85 25.58
CA VAL A 50 4.35 17.14 25.47
C VAL A 50 3.99 18.31 26.36
N GLY A 51 4.43 18.27 27.63
CA GLY A 51 4.23 19.35 28.58
C GLY A 51 4.89 20.65 28.14
N ALA A 52 6.10 20.57 27.59
CA ALA A 52 6.81 21.75 27.09
C ALA A 52 6.05 22.42 25.94
N VAL A 53 5.60 21.65 24.94
CA VAL A 53 4.88 22.18 23.77
C VAL A 53 3.51 22.76 24.16
N LEU A 54 2.82 22.18 25.14
CA LEU A 54 1.50 22.65 25.57
C LEU A 54 1.54 23.82 26.55
N TYR A 55 2.63 23.97 27.32
CA TYR A 55 2.68 24.93 28.43
C TYR A 55 3.46 26.20 28.12
N PHE A 56 4.54 26.12 27.32
CA PHE A 56 5.32 27.31 26.97
C PHE A 56 4.64 28.10 25.85
N GLU A 57 4.57 29.42 26.03
CA GLU A 57 4.07 30.33 24.98
C GLU A 57 5.20 30.67 24.00
N SER A 58 6.43 30.78 24.49
CA SER A 58 7.61 31.05 23.66
C SER A 58 8.44 29.78 23.42
N TYR A 59 8.50 29.33 22.16
CA TYR A 59 9.33 28.18 21.78
C TYR A 59 10.83 28.40 22.10
N TRP A 60 11.33 29.63 21.98
CA TRP A 60 12.72 29.96 22.34
C TRP A 60 13.00 29.65 23.81
N ILE A 61 12.06 29.95 24.69
CA ILE A 61 12.22 29.75 26.13
C ILE A 61 11.98 28.28 26.50
N GLY A 62 11.00 27.63 25.87
CA GLY A 62 10.75 26.18 26.03
C GLY A 62 11.93 25.31 25.56
N LEU A 63 12.74 25.79 24.61
CA LEU A 63 13.96 25.11 24.15
C LEU A 63 15.12 25.20 25.15
N ILE A 64 15.17 26.22 26.02
CA ILE A 64 16.32 26.44 26.93
C ILE A 64 16.59 25.22 27.82
N PRO A 65 15.60 24.64 28.54
CA PRO A 65 15.85 23.47 29.37
C PRO A 65 16.31 22.27 28.54
N ILE A 66 15.69 22.02 27.40
CA ILE A 66 16.00 20.86 26.55
C ILE A 66 17.43 20.97 25.99
N ALA A 67 17.80 22.15 25.49
CA ALA A 67 19.13 22.42 24.95
C ALA A 67 20.21 22.41 26.05
N SER A 68 19.92 22.92 27.26
CA SER A 68 20.86 22.87 28.37
C SER A 68 21.16 21.43 28.81
N PHE A 69 20.19 20.51 28.69
CA PHE A 69 20.41 19.09 28.94
C PHE A 69 21.40 18.43 27.99
N ILE A 70 21.69 18.99 26.81
CA ILE A 70 22.79 18.52 25.95
C ILE A 70 24.12 18.68 26.69
N VAL A 71 24.36 19.88 27.24
CA VAL A 71 25.59 20.22 27.97
C VAL A 71 25.64 19.44 29.29
N LEU A 72 24.54 19.40 30.05
CA LEU A 72 24.46 18.66 31.31
C LEU A 72 24.71 17.15 31.10
N ASN A 73 24.13 16.55 30.05
CA ASN A 73 24.35 15.14 29.73
C ASN A 73 25.80 14.89 29.26
N TYR A 74 26.40 15.83 28.52
CA TYR A 74 27.80 15.72 28.10
C TYR A 74 28.77 15.78 29.29
N ILE A 75 28.54 16.71 30.23
CA ILE A 75 29.31 16.81 31.47
C ILE A 75 29.12 15.52 32.30
N SER A 76 27.88 15.08 32.48
CA SER A 76 27.56 13.85 33.20
C SER A 76 28.28 12.63 32.60
N TYR A 77 28.30 12.52 31.27
CA TYR A 77 29.03 11.48 30.55
C TYR A 77 30.55 11.57 30.76
N ARG A 78 31.13 12.77 30.65
CA ARG A 78 32.59 13.00 30.76
C ARG A 78 33.13 12.72 32.16
N TYR A 79 32.32 12.97 33.19
CA TYR A 79 32.70 12.86 34.62
C TYR A 79 32.01 11.71 35.38
N ARG A 80 31.13 10.94 34.73
CA ARG A 80 30.40 9.77 35.29
C ARG A 80 29.60 10.10 36.55
N LEU A 81 28.81 11.17 36.49
CA LEU A 81 28.10 11.73 37.66
C LEU A 81 26.82 10.95 38.02
N VAL A 82 26.18 10.26 37.07
CA VAL A 82 24.87 9.61 37.27
C VAL A 82 24.93 8.13 36.94
N LYS A 83 25.21 7.31 37.96
CA LYS A 83 25.27 5.83 37.85
C LYS A 83 23.98 5.18 37.32
N ALA A 84 22.82 5.83 37.43
CA ALA A 84 21.56 5.34 36.87
C ALA A 84 21.53 5.38 35.32
N MET A 85 22.44 6.12 34.69
CA MET A 85 22.56 6.26 33.23
C MET A 85 23.86 5.66 32.67
N ASP A 86 24.85 5.38 33.52
CA ASP A 86 26.18 4.92 33.12
C ASP A 86 26.28 3.39 33.06
N LEU A 87 26.46 2.84 31.85
CA LEU A 87 26.93 1.47 31.62
C LEU A 87 28.41 1.51 31.18
N SER A 88 29.19 0.53 31.63
CA SER A 88 30.62 0.38 31.29
C SER A 88 30.82 0.21 29.77
N GLY A 89 31.36 1.25 29.11
CA GLY A 89 31.84 1.21 27.72
C GLY A 89 30.98 1.92 26.66
N ASP A 90 30.11 2.85 27.03
CA ASP A 90 29.03 3.34 26.14
C ASP A 90 29.28 4.67 25.38
N SER A 91 28.60 4.78 24.24
CA SER A 91 28.40 5.96 23.38
C SER A 91 27.60 7.07 24.10
N PRO A 92 27.73 8.35 23.72
CA PRO A 92 27.03 9.49 24.34
C PRO A 92 25.54 9.58 23.94
N GLY A 93 24.77 8.49 24.10
CA GLY A 93 23.39 8.36 23.62
C GLY A 93 22.39 9.33 24.29
N THR A 94 22.60 9.69 25.55
CA THR A 94 21.77 10.70 26.25
C THR A 94 22.02 12.13 25.74
N VAL A 95 23.24 12.39 25.26
CA VAL A 95 23.58 13.66 24.58
C VAL A 95 22.90 13.69 23.21
N TYR A 96 23.01 12.60 22.44
CA TYR A 96 22.34 12.47 21.14
C TYR A 96 20.82 12.56 21.23
N PHE A 97 20.23 12.02 22.30
CA PHE A 97 18.81 12.15 22.59
C PHE A 97 18.37 13.60 22.84
N ALA A 98 19.07 14.33 23.71
CA ALA A 98 18.73 15.74 23.96
C ALA A 98 18.95 16.59 22.69
N LEU A 99 20.03 16.32 21.95
CA LEU A 99 20.36 17.00 20.71
C LEU A 99 19.28 16.78 19.64
N SER A 100 18.83 15.55 19.43
CA SER A 100 17.81 15.25 18.42
C SER A 100 16.48 15.94 18.72
N ILE A 101 16.04 15.94 19.99
CA ILE A 101 14.84 16.65 20.42
C ILE A 101 14.97 18.16 20.18
N THR A 102 16.09 18.76 20.59
CA THR A 102 16.35 20.20 20.40
C THR A 102 16.29 20.58 18.92
N LEU A 103 16.94 19.81 18.04
CA LEU A 103 16.95 20.09 16.60
C LEU A 103 15.56 19.96 15.98
N LEU A 104 14.80 18.93 16.36
CA LEU A 104 13.44 18.75 15.84
C LEU A 104 12.50 19.87 16.29
N LEU A 105 12.53 20.23 17.57
CA LEU A 105 11.71 21.33 18.07
C LEU A 105 12.12 22.68 17.47
N LEU A 106 13.43 22.92 17.29
CA LEU A 106 13.91 24.14 16.62
C LEU A 106 13.39 24.23 15.18
N PHE A 107 13.25 23.11 14.48
CA PHE A 107 12.75 23.08 13.11
C PHE A 107 11.22 23.19 13.05
N PHE A 108 10.49 22.39 13.83
CA PHE A 108 9.04 22.22 13.69
C PHE A 108 8.20 23.18 14.55
N TRP A 109 8.68 23.59 15.72
CA TRP A 109 7.88 24.44 16.62
C TRP A 109 7.61 25.84 16.04
N PRO A 110 8.58 26.54 15.40
CA PRO A 110 8.30 27.85 14.80
C PRO A 110 7.28 27.84 13.66
N GLN A 111 6.95 26.66 13.12
CA GLN A 111 6.01 26.45 12.02
C GLN A 111 4.65 25.93 12.50
N ASP A 112 4.38 25.98 13.82
CA ASP A 112 3.20 25.39 14.47
C ASP A 112 3.04 23.88 14.21
N GLN A 113 4.15 23.20 13.92
CA GLN A 113 4.21 21.77 13.62
C GLN A 113 4.92 20.97 14.72
N ALA A 114 5.01 21.52 15.94
CA ALA A 114 5.68 20.87 17.07
C ALA A 114 5.17 19.45 17.35
N TYR A 115 3.89 19.16 17.06
CA TYR A 115 3.29 17.83 17.17
C TYR A 115 4.01 16.76 16.33
N ILE A 116 4.65 17.11 15.20
CA ILE A 116 5.47 16.19 14.39
C ILE A 116 6.71 15.76 15.17
N ALA A 117 7.40 16.72 15.80
CA ALA A 117 8.55 16.45 16.64
C ALA A 117 8.14 15.60 17.86
N VAL A 118 7.03 15.94 18.52
CA VAL A 118 6.49 15.16 19.65
C VAL A 118 6.21 13.72 19.22
N ALA A 119 5.51 13.50 18.10
CA ALA A 119 5.14 12.16 17.64
C ALA A 119 6.37 11.30 17.36
N ALA A 120 7.39 11.87 16.73
CA ALA A 120 8.63 11.19 16.43
C ALA A 120 9.45 10.87 17.69
N VAL A 121 9.47 11.78 18.67
CA VAL A 121 10.11 11.56 19.96
C VAL A 121 9.36 10.49 20.76
N MET A 122 8.02 10.46 20.73
CA MET A 122 7.23 9.40 21.35
C MET A 122 7.53 8.03 20.76
N ALA A 123 7.68 7.94 19.43
CA ALA A 123 8.05 6.69 18.76
C ALA A 123 9.41 6.16 19.24
N MET A 124 10.41 7.03 19.36
CA MET A 124 11.70 6.67 19.94
C MET A 124 11.55 6.30 21.43
N THR A 125 10.91 7.13 22.25
CA THR A 125 10.94 6.97 23.70
C THR A 125 10.14 5.76 24.17
N TRP A 126 8.96 5.52 23.61
CA TRP A 126 8.14 4.34 23.93
C TRP A 126 8.53 3.13 23.08
N GLY A 127 8.67 3.30 21.77
CA GLY A 127 8.96 2.20 20.86
C GLY A 127 10.29 1.52 21.18
N ASP A 128 11.40 2.27 21.17
CA ASP A 128 12.74 1.69 21.39
C ASP A 128 12.91 1.19 22.83
N ALA A 129 12.35 1.89 23.83
CA ALA A 129 12.43 1.44 25.21
C ALA A 129 11.75 0.08 25.41
N PHE A 130 10.51 -0.08 24.95
CA PHE A 130 9.81 -1.35 25.10
C PHE A 130 10.34 -2.43 24.15
N ALA A 131 10.80 -2.08 22.95
CA ALA A 131 11.47 -3.03 22.06
C ALA A 131 12.72 -3.63 22.72
N ALA A 132 13.51 -2.80 23.42
CA ALA A 132 14.66 -3.27 24.18
C ALA A 132 14.27 -4.14 25.39
N ILE A 133 13.23 -3.75 26.15
CA ILE A 133 12.78 -4.47 27.35
C ILE A 133 12.13 -5.81 26.97
N LEU A 134 11.09 -5.77 26.13
CA LEU A 134 10.32 -6.95 25.73
C LEU A 134 11.07 -7.82 24.72
N GLY A 135 11.84 -7.21 23.81
CA GLY A 135 12.66 -7.95 22.86
C GLY A 135 13.76 -8.77 23.52
N ARG A 136 14.23 -8.38 24.71
CA ARG A 136 15.14 -9.19 25.53
C ARG A 136 14.42 -10.22 26.38
N ALA A 137 13.30 -9.84 27.00
CA ALA A 137 12.55 -10.73 27.88
C ALA A 137 11.89 -11.89 27.12
N TYR A 138 11.38 -11.63 25.90
CA TYR A 138 10.55 -12.57 25.16
C TYR A 138 11.05 -12.86 23.73
N GLY A 139 12.17 -12.26 23.31
CA GLY A 139 12.70 -12.45 21.96
C GLY A 139 13.19 -13.87 21.72
N LYS A 140 12.65 -14.52 20.67
CA LYS A 140 12.96 -15.91 20.32
C LYS A 140 13.71 -16.01 19.01
N ARG A 141 13.49 -15.07 18.09
CA ARG A 141 14.04 -15.10 16.74
C ARG A 141 15.04 -13.96 16.57
N PRO A 142 16.33 -14.19 16.88
CA PRO A 142 17.35 -13.17 16.72
C PRO A 142 17.73 -13.00 15.25
N TYR A 143 18.12 -11.79 14.89
CA TYR A 143 18.76 -11.49 13.62
C TYR A 143 19.92 -10.52 13.85
N LEU A 144 20.88 -10.50 12.92
CA LEU A 144 22.09 -9.68 13.01
C LEU A 144 22.07 -8.62 11.91
N ILE A 145 22.10 -7.35 12.30
CA ILE A 145 22.31 -6.23 11.39
C ILE A 145 23.52 -5.44 11.88
N ARG A 146 24.52 -5.25 11.01
CA ARG A 146 25.74 -4.48 11.31
C ARG A 146 26.41 -4.88 12.63
N GLY A 147 26.48 -6.19 12.92
CA GLY A 147 27.10 -6.73 14.13
C GLY A 147 26.26 -6.62 15.42
N HIS A 148 25.05 -6.05 15.36
CA HIS A 148 24.16 -5.94 16.52
C HIS A 148 23.09 -7.04 16.47
N ARG A 149 22.91 -7.74 17.59
CA ARG A 149 21.88 -8.77 17.74
C ARG A 149 20.56 -8.11 18.16
N ARG A 150 19.57 -8.16 17.27
CA ARG A 150 18.18 -7.71 17.52
C ARG A 150 17.24 -8.93 17.44
N THR A 151 15.97 -8.78 17.78
CA THR A 151 14.96 -9.86 17.71
C THR A 151 13.74 -9.41 16.91
N PHE A 152 13.14 -10.33 16.14
CA PHE A 152 11.92 -10.05 15.38
C PHE A 152 10.78 -9.60 16.31
N GLU A 153 10.69 -10.20 17.50
CA GLU A 153 9.71 -9.80 18.52
C GLU A 153 9.95 -8.36 19.01
N GLY A 154 11.21 -7.96 19.21
CA GLY A 154 11.56 -6.58 19.57
C GLY A 154 11.17 -5.58 18.49
N SER A 155 11.43 -5.89 17.21
CA SER A 155 11.01 -5.03 16.09
C SER A 155 9.49 -4.96 15.93
N LEU A 156 8.76 -6.04 16.25
CA LEU A 156 7.29 -6.01 16.26
C LEU A 156 6.75 -5.10 17.37
N VAL A 157 7.39 -5.13 18.54
CA VAL A 157 7.07 -4.21 19.65
C VAL A 157 7.39 -2.76 19.28
N MET A 158 8.55 -2.51 18.66
CA MET A 158 8.94 -1.20 18.14
C MET A 158 7.87 -0.67 17.18
N PHE A 159 7.47 -1.48 16.20
CA PHE A 159 6.44 -1.13 15.22
C PHE A 159 5.10 -0.83 15.89
N GLY A 160 4.58 -1.76 16.70
CA GLY A 160 3.26 -1.66 17.31
C GLY A 160 3.13 -0.47 18.26
N LEU A 161 4.13 -0.26 19.12
CA LEU A 161 4.11 0.89 20.04
C LEU A 161 4.34 2.21 19.32
N SER A 162 5.27 2.28 18.36
CA SER A 162 5.46 3.49 17.55
C SER A 162 4.17 3.86 16.82
N PHE A 163 3.48 2.89 16.23
CA PHE A 163 2.20 3.11 15.58
C PHE A 163 1.17 3.73 16.53
N ILE A 164 0.99 3.15 17.73
CA ILE A 164 0.02 3.63 18.72
C ILE A 164 0.37 5.04 19.19
N VAL A 165 1.62 5.29 19.60
CA VAL A 165 2.00 6.59 20.17
C VAL A 165 2.03 7.71 19.14
N ILE A 166 2.41 7.42 17.89
CA ILE A 166 2.31 8.38 16.78
C ILE A 166 0.82 8.68 16.51
N ALA A 167 -0.03 7.66 16.41
CA ALA A 167 -1.46 7.85 16.14
C ALA A 167 -2.14 8.68 17.24
N LEU A 168 -1.87 8.36 18.51
CA LEU A 168 -2.38 9.14 19.64
C LEU A 168 -1.86 10.57 19.63
N THR A 169 -0.57 10.78 19.36
CA THR A 169 0.01 12.13 19.34
C THR A 169 -0.60 12.98 18.23
N LEU A 170 -0.69 12.46 17.01
CA LEU A 170 -1.35 13.17 15.91
C LEU A 170 -2.82 13.44 16.27
N PHE A 171 -3.58 12.42 16.64
CA PHE A 171 -5.00 12.60 16.97
C PHE A 171 -5.26 13.65 18.07
N LEU A 172 -4.41 13.73 19.10
CA LEU A 172 -4.61 14.62 20.25
C LEU A 172 -3.98 16.00 20.09
N MET A 173 -2.88 16.14 19.37
CA MET A 173 -2.08 17.38 19.34
C MET A 173 -1.95 18.02 17.96
N GLY A 174 -2.12 17.26 16.88
CA GLY A 174 -1.94 17.79 15.54
C GLY A 174 -2.77 17.00 14.57
N ASN A 175 -3.89 17.58 14.13
CA ASN A 175 -4.79 16.99 13.17
C ASN A 175 -4.39 17.41 11.74
N PRO A 176 -3.35 16.80 11.10
CA PRO A 176 -2.93 17.21 9.76
C PRO A 176 -4.03 16.98 8.72
N ALA A 177 -4.99 16.09 9.02
CA ALA A 177 -6.07 15.76 8.12
C ALA A 177 -6.99 16.96 7.84
N GLU A 178 -7.12 17.90 8.79
CA GLU A 178 -7.93 19.10 8.59
C GLU A 178 -7.36 19.98 7.47
N SER A 179 -6.07 20.33 7.57
CA SER A 179 -5.39 21.11 6.54
C SER A 179 -5.36 20.41 5.18
N LEU A 180 -5.15 19.09 5.15
CA LEU A 180 -5.15 18.29 3.91
C LEU A 180 -6.53 18.25 3.25
N TYR A 181 -7.58 18.05 4.06
CA TYR A 181 -8.95 17.98 3.56
C TYR A 181 -9.40 19.33 2.97
N LEU A 182 -9.14 20.42 3.71
CA LEU A 182 -9.47 21.77 3.26
C LEU A 182 -8.73 22.11 1.97
N ASN A 183 -7.41 21.92 1.91
CA ASN A 183 -6.62 22.21 0.70
C ASN A 183 -7.10 21.39 -0.51
N SER A 184 -7.44 20.11 -0.32
CA SER A 184 -7.94 19.26 -1.40
C SER A 184 -9.34 19.65 -1.88
N THR A 185 -10.25 19.95 -0.95
CA THR A 185 -11.63 20.32 -1.28
C THR A 185 -11.68 21.71 -1.91
N ILE A 186 -11.01 22.69 -1.31
CA ILE A 186 -10.94 24.07 -1.80
C ILE A 186 -10.29 24.12 -3.18
N GLY A 187 -9.16 23.44 -3.38
CA GLY A 187 -8.51 23.38 -4.70
C GLY A 187 -9.43 22.82 -5.79
N SER A 188 -10.25 21.81 -5.45
CA SER A 188 -11.23 21.25 -6.38
C SER A 188 -12.36 22.25 -6.70
N VAL A 189 -12.90 22.95 -5.69
CA VAL A 189 -13.95 23.98 -5.87
C VAL A 189 -13.43 25.16 -6.68
N GLU A 190 -12.22 25.65 -6.43
CA GLU A 190 -11.63 26.76 -7.19
C GLU A 190 -11.45 26.41 -8.66
N SER A 191 -11.04 25.18 -8.96
CA SER A 191 -10.87 24.70 -10.34
C SER A 191 -12.17 24.66 -11.14
N VAL A 192 -13.32 24.54 -10.47
CA VAL A 192 -14.64 24.37 -11.12
C VAL A 192 -15.50 25.64 -11.04
N ALA A 193 -15.47 26.35 -9.91
CA ALA A 193 -16.43 27.42 -9.59
C ALA A 193 -15.79 28.79 -9.31
N GLY A 194 -14.46 28.88 -9.30
CA GLY A 194 -13.73 30.13 -9.06
C GLY A 194 -13.62 30.53 -7.58
N SER A 195 -12.74 31.50 -7.29
CA SER A 195 -12.26 31.84 -5.94
C SER A 195 -13.30 32.51 -5.02
N ALA A 196 -14.41 33.02 -5.55
CA ALA A 196 -15.46 33.65 -4.73
C ALA A 196 -16.39 32.61 -4.07
N LEU A 197 -16.55 31.43 -4.69
CA LEU A 197 -17.37 30.35 -4.15
C LEU A 197 -16.58 29.48 -3.16
N SER A 198 -15.24 29.43 -3.29
CA SER A 198 -14.37 28.66 -2.40
C SER A 198 -14.36 29.20 -0.96
N SER A 199 -14.38 30.52 -0.78
CA SER A 199 -14.43 31.15 0.55
C SER A 199 -15.74 30.89 1.30
N ALA A 200 -16.86 30.78 0.59
CA ALA A 200 -18.14 30.40 1.18
C ALA A 200 -18.19 28.89 1.53
N ALA A 201 -17.56 28.04 0.73
CA ALA A 201 -17.47 26.61 1.00
C ALA A 201 -16.61 26.30 2.24
N GLU A 202 -15.48 27.00 2.41
CA GLU A 202 -14.57 26.84 3.56
C GLU A 202 -15.29 27.08 4.90
N ALA A 203 -16.14 28.10 4.99
CA ALA A 203 -16.83 28.47 6.23
C ALA A 203 -17.89 27.46 6.73
N SER A 204 -18.22 26.44 5.94
CA SER A 204 -19.30 25.48 6.22
C SER A 204 -18.84 24.02 6.23
N LEU A 205 -17.55 23.77 5.95
CA LEU A 205 -17.03 22.43 5.69
C LEU A 205 -16.55 21.75 6.98
N GLU A 206 -17.38 20.87 7.54
CA GLU A 206 -16.94 19.95 8.58
C GLU A 206 -16.08 18.83 7.99
N VAL A 207 -14.89 18.60 8.55
CA VAL A 207 -14.01 17.52 8.12
C VAL A 207 -14.56 16.17 8.62
N PRO A 208 -14.86 15.20 7.73
CA PRO A 208 -15.40 13.92 8.17
C PRO A 208 -14.45 13.18 9.12
N MET A 209 -14.95 12.74 10.27
CA MET A 209 -14.14 11.99 11.26
C MET A 209 -13.49 10.73 10.66
N ALA A 210 -14.15 10.08 9.69
CA ALA A 210 -13.58 8.94 8.97
C ALA A 210 -12.32 9.32 8.16
N PHE A 211 -12.30 10.52 7.58
CA PHE A 211 -11.12 11.04 6.86
C PHE A 211 -9.98 11.34 7.84
N VAL A 212 -10.29 11.98 8.97
CA VAL A 212 -9.32 12.24 10.05
C VAL A 212 -8.68 10.95 10.55
N LEU A 213 -9.51 10.00 10.98
CA LEU A 213 -9.04 8.75 11.56
C LEU A 213 -8.22 7.94 10.56
N SER A 214 -8.69 7.78 9.32
CA SER A 214 -7.94 7.02 8.31
C SER A 214 -6.61 7.68 7.94
N THR A 215 -6.55 9.01 7.87
CA THR A 215 -5.31 9.75 7.61
C THR A 215 -4.29 9.60 8.74
N VAL A 216 -4.73 9.78 9.99
CA VAL A 216 -3.87 9.59 11.16
C VAL A 216 -3.31 8.17 11.22
N LEU A 217 -4.17 7.16 11.01
CA LEU A 217 -3.73 5.75 11.00
C LEU A 217 -2.76 5.47 9.84
N GLY A 218 -3.00 6.02 8.66
CA GLY A 218 -2.13 5.89 7.49
C GLY A 218 -0.74 6.49 7.72
N PHE A 219 -0.69 7.71 8.24
CA PHE A 219 0.57 8.40 8.55
C PHE A 219 1.34 7.66 9.64
N SER A 220 0.64 7.22 10.68
CA SER A 220 1.23 6.45 11.78
C SER A 220 1.79 5.10 11.30
N LEU A 221 1.12 4.44 10.36
CA LEU A 221 1.58 3.18 9.77
C LEU A 221 2.91 3.36 9.05
N ILE A 222 3.02 4.34 8.14
CA ILE A 222 4.27 4.59 7.40
C ILE A 222 5.37 5.04 8.36
N ALA A 223 5.08 5.99 9.25
CA ALA A 223 6.05 6.54 10.17
C ALA A 223 6.58 5.48 11.16
N ALA A 224 5.74 4.56 11.63
CA ALA A 224 6.14 3.44 12.49
C ALA A 224 6.98 2.39 11.74
N LEU A 225 6.66 2.11 10.47
CA LEU A 225 7.50 1.24 9.63
C LEU A 225 8.90 1.83 9.45
N VAL A 226 8.98 3.14 9.15
CA VAL A 226 10.25 3.85 9.03
C VAL A 226 11.00 3.87 10.36
N ALA A 227 10.32 4.18 11.47
CA ALA A 227 10.93 4.17 12.81
C ALA A 227 11.55 2.80 13.14
N THR A 228 10.83 1.73 12.83
CA THR A 228 11.26 0.35 13.08
C THR A 228 12.43 -0.06 12.19
N PHE A 229 12.38 0.34 10.92
CA PHE A 229 13.48 0.10 10.00
C PHE A 229 14.75 0.83 10.44
N LEU A 230 14.63 2.11 10.80
CA LEU A 230 15.75 2.93 11.28
C LEU A 230 16.33 2.37 12.59
N GLU A 231 15.50 1.91 13.53
CA GLU A 231 15.95 1.23 14.76
C GLU A 231 16.80 -0.01 14.43
N ALA A 232 16.35 -0.81 13.46
CA ALA A 232 16.99 -2.05 13.08
C ALA A 232 18.37 -1.84 12.40
N ILE A 233 18.54 -0.76 11.62
CA ILE A 233 19.78 -0.50 10.85
C ILE A 233 20.76 0.49 11.51
N SER A 234 20.33 1.21 12.54
CA SER A 234 21.13 2.23 13.21
C SER A 234 22.31 1.63 13.98
N LEU A 235 23.44 2.34 13.97
CA LEU A 235 24.58 2.00 14.82
C LEU A 235 24.26 2.32 16.29
N LYS A 236 24.90 1.61 17.22
CA LYS A 236 24.70 1.80 18.66
C LYS A 236 24.79 3.28 19.06
N GLY A 237 23.73 3.81 19.65
CA GLY A 237 23.64 5.18 20.12
C GLY A 237 23.15 6.19 19.07
N LEU A 238 23.37 5.94 17.77
CA LEU A 238 22.85 6.80 16.68
C LEU A 238 21.35 6.59 16.42
N ASP A 239 20.79 5.49 16.91
CA ASP A 239 19.34 5.24 16.95
C ASP A 239 18.57 6.39 17.63
N ASN A 240 19.14 7.01 18.67
CA ASN A 240 18.58 8.19 19.35
C ASN A 240 18.52 9.46 18.49
N VAL A 241 19.13 9.45 17.30
CA VAL A 241 19.05 10.52 16.30
C VAL A 241 18.28 10.05 15.08
N ALA A 242 18.67 8.91 14.51
CA ALA A 242 18.12 8.39 13.27
C ALA A 242 16.61 8.15 13.37
N VAL A 243 16.14 7.48 14.44
CA VAL A 243 14.71 7.17 14.61
C VAL A 243 13.86 8.43 14.68
N PRO A 244 14.04 9.36 15.66
CA PRO A 244 13.16 10.52 15.74
C PRO A 244 13.32 11.46 14.54
N VAL A 245 14.52 11.64 13.99
CA VAL A 245 14.70 12.50 12.80
C VAL A 245 14.01 11.90 11.58
N GLY A 246 14.27 10.62 11.28
CA GLY A 246 13.67 9.97 10.12
C GLY A 246 12.15 9.85 10.23
N THR A 247 11.62 9.55 11.42
CA THR A 247 10.17 9.52 11.67
C THR A 247 9.54 10.90 11.49
N ALA A 248 10.15 11.97 12.02
CA ALA A 248 9.64 13.33 11.89
C ALA A 248 9.61 13.81 10.43
N PHE A 249 10.71 13.62 9.68
CA PHE A 249 10.75 14.01 8.27
C PHE A 249 9.86 13.15 7.38
N THR A 250 9.62 11.88 7.75
CA THR A 250 8.61 11.05 7.09
C THR A 250 7.21 11.63 7.28
N LEU A 251 6.83 11.96 8.52
CA LEU A 251 5.55 12.58 8.83
C LEU A 251 5.40 13.93 8.12
N TRP A 252 6.44 14.77 8.18
CA TRP A 252 6.45 16.06 7.48
C TRP A 252 6.24 15.89 5.97
N GLY A 253 6.95 14.96 5.32
CA GLY A 253 6.78 14.67 3.91
C GLY A 253 5.37 14.19 3.55
N LEU A 254 4.75 13.36 4.39
CA LEU A 254 3.37 12.90 4.20
C LEU A 254 2.34 14.03 4.34
N ILE A 255 2.56 14.94 5.29
CA ILE A 255 1.68 16.10 5.53
C ILE A 255 1.74 17.10 4.37
N HIS A 256 2.89 17.23 3.71
CA HIS A 256 3.10 18.17 2.61
C HIS A 256 2.94 17.52 1.23
N LEU A 257 2.33 16.32 1.16
CA LEU A 257 1.96 15.76 -0.14
C LEU A 257 0.94 16.69 -0.83
N PRO A 258 1.11 16.97 -2.14
CA PRO A 258 0.23 17.88 -2.87
C PRO A 258 -1.19 17.32 -3.03
N PHE A 259 -1.38 16.03 -2.76
CA PHE A 259 -2.65 15.34 -2.79
C PHE A 259 -2.77 14.46 -1.54
N PRO A 260 -3.93 14.45 -0.86
CA PRO A 260 -4.16 13.49 0.22
C PRO A 260 -4.10 12.08 -0.37
N LEU A 261 -3.70 11.09 0.42
CA LEU A 261 -3.79 9.68 0.02
C LEU A 261 -5.17 9.12 0.43
N PRO A 262 -5.77 8.19 -0.36
CA PRO A 262 -7.09 7.67 -0.10
C PRO A 262 -7.06 6.57 0.97
N TRP A 263 -6.63 6.92 2.19
CA TRP A 263 -6.32 5.98 3.27
C TRP A 263 -7.45 5.02 3.62
N ALA A 264 -8.69 5.53 3.72
CA ALA A 264 -9.85 4.70 3.98
C ALA A 264 -10.03 3.59 2.93
N MET A 265 -9.86 3.94 1.65
CA MET A 265 -9.96 2.98 0.54
C MET A 265 -8.76 2.04 0.47
N LEU A 266 -7.55 2.51 0.81
CA LEU A 266 -6.37 1.66 0.92
C LEU A 266 -6.53 0.61 2.03
N PHE A 267 -7.02 1.00 3.21
CA PHE A 267 -7.30 0.06 4.29
C PHE A 267 -8.42 -0.91 3.93
N LEU A 268 -9.53 -0.43 3.34
CA LEU A 268 -10.60 -1.28 2.87
C LEU A 268 -10.10 -2.27 1.81
N GLY A 269 -9.32 -1.79 0.85
CA GLY A 269 -8.71 -2.59 -0.20
C GLY A 269 -7.79 -3.67 0.34
N LEU A 270 -6.97 -3.34 1.34
CA LEU A 270 -6.11 -4.31 2.02
C LEU A 270 -6.91 -5.39 2.75
N ILE A 271 -7.95 -5.00 3.49
CA ILE A 271 -8.82 -5.94 4.23
C ILE A 271 -9.55 -6.87 3.25
N LEU A 272 -10.19 -6.32 2.22
CA LEU A 272 -10.93 -7.11 1.23
C LEU A 272 -9.99 -8.03 0.45
N SER A 273 -8.84 -7.53 0.02
CA SER A 273 -7.83 -8.33 -0.68
C SER A 273 -7.29 -9.45 0.20
N ALA A 274 -7.10 -9.21 1.50
CA ALA A 274 -6.66 -10.23 2.45
C ALA A 274 -7.71 -11.33 2.63
N ILE A 275 -9.00 -10.96 2.74
CA ILE A 275 -10.10 -11.93 2.85
C ILE A 275 -10.17 -12.79 1.57
N ILE A 276 -10.15 -12.16 0.40
CA ILE A 276 -10.24 -12.86 -0.89
C ILE A 276 -9.02 -13.76 -1.10
N ALA A 277 -7.81 -13.25 -0.85
CA ALA A 277 -6.57 -14.00 -1.01
C ALA A 277 -6.51 -15.19 -0.03
N PHE A 278 -6.98 -15.02 1.21
CA PHE A 278 -7.08 -16.11 2.17
C PHE A 278 -8.04 -17.22 1.69
N ILE A 279 -9.24 -16.85 1.22
CA ILE A 279 -10.20 -17.80 0.66
C ILE A 279 -9.61 -18.52 -0.56
N ALA A 280 -8.97 -17.79 -1.47
CA ALA A 280 -8.35 -18.33 -2.68
C ALA A 280 -7.18 -19.28 -2.36
N TYR A 281 -6.36 -18.95 -1.36
CA TYR A 281 -5.29 -19.81 -0.87
C TYR A 281 -5.83 -21.11 -0.27
N ARG A 282 -6.88 -21.01 0.55
CA ARG A 282 -7.57 -22.18 1.13
C ARG A 282 -8.18 -23.08 0.06
N ARG A 283 -8.74 -22.50 -1.00
CA ARG A 283 -9.28 -23.21 -2.17
C ARG A 283 -8.20 -23.71 -3.13
N ARG A 284 -6.91 -23.52 -2.84
CA ARG A 284 -5.78 -23.91 -3.70
C ARG A 284 -5.81 -23.27 -5.09
N SER A 285 -6.48 -22.13 -5.26
CA SER A 285 -6.45 -21.33 -6.49
C SER A 285 -5.22 -20.40 -6.55
N LEU A 286 -4.64 -20.09 -5.39
CA LEU A 286 -3.52 -19.17 -5.24
C LEU A 286 -2.38 -19.84 -4.44
N SER A 287 -1.14 -19.57 -4.83
CA SER A 287 0.06 -19.97 -4.09
C SER A 287 0.38 -18.97 -2.97
N ALA A 288 1.36 -19.29 -2.10
CA ALA A 288 1.78 -18.37 -1.05
C ALA A 288 2.36 -17.05 -1.60
N SER A 289 3.14 -17.10 -2.68
CA SER A 289 3.63 -15.89 -3.37
C SER A 289 2.48 -15.17 -4.10
N GLY A 290 1.51 -15.91 -4.64
CA GLY A 290 0.30 -15.35 -5.24
C GLY A 290 -0.54 -14.54 -4.25
N VAL A 291 -0.60 -14.94 -2.97
CA VAL A 291 -1.28 -14.15 -1.91
C VAL A 291 -0.69 -12.75 -1.81
N PHE A 292 0.64 -12.62 -1.83
CA PHE A 292 1.28 -11.32 -1.79
C PHE A 292 0.98 -10.48 -3.04
N GLY A 293 0.97 -11.11 -4.22
CA GLY A 293 0.60 -10.43 -5.48
C GLY A 293 -0.84 -9.93 -5.46
N ALA A 294 -1.78 -10.76 -4.97
CA ALA A 294 -3.18 -10.39 -4.83
C ALA A 294 -3.40 -9.27 -3.81
N LEU A 295 -2.68 -9.30 -2.68
CA LEU A 295 -2.72 -8.22 -1.69
C LEU A 295 -2.23 -6.90 -2.29
N LEU A 296 -1.10 -6.91 -3.00
CA LEU A 296 -0.54 -5.70 -3.60
C LEU A 296 -1.45 -5.13 -4.69
N VAL A 297 -1.77 -5.93 -5.70
CA VAL A 297 -2.59 -5.50 -6.85
C VAL A 297 -3.99 -5.11 -6.40
N GLY A 298 -4.62 -5.92 -5.55
CA GLY A 298 -5.95 -5.64 -5.01
C GLY A 298 -5.98 -4.36 -4.18
N THR A 299 -5.04 -4.18 -3.25
CA THR A 299 -4.98 -2.96 -2.42
C THR A 299 -4.81 -1.70 -3.27
N LEU A 300 -3.96 -1.74 -4.30
CA LEU A 300 -3.75 -0.60 -5.19
C LEU A 300 -5.00 -0.29 -6.03
N ILE A 301 -5.64 -1.30 -6.62
CA ILE A 301 -6.85 -1.10 -7.44
C ILE A 301 -8.02 -0.60 -6.59
N PHE A 302 -8.29 -1.22 -5.43
CA PHE A 302 -9.33 -0.74 -4.51
C PHE A 302 -8.99 0.64 -3.93
N GLY A 303 -7.73 0.86 -3.56
CA GLY A 303 -7.28 2.07 -2.89
C GLY A 303 -7.35 3.30 -3.77
N PHE A 304 -6.79 3.21 -4.99
CA PHE A 304 -6.68 4.35 -5.90
C PHE A 304 -7.82 4.42 -6.93
N GLY A 305 -8.40 3.29 -7.33
CA GLY A 305 -9.55 3.24 -8.24
C GLY A 305 -10.91 3.24 -7.54
N GLY A 306 -10.96 2.94 -6.24
CA GLY A 306 -12.19 2.88 -5.47
C GLY A 306 -12.98 1.58 -5.66
N LEU A 307 -14.22 1.58 -5.13
CA LEU A 307 -15.04 0.37 -5.02
C LEU A 307 -15.36 -0.27 -6.37
N LEU A 308 -15.69 0.54 -7.38
CA LEU A 308 -16.04 0.03 -8.71
C LEU A 308 -14.89 -0.78 -9.33
N TRP A 309 -13.67 -0.22 -9.31
CA TRP A 309 -12.48 -0.85 -9.88
C TRP A 309 -12.13 -2.14 -9.13
N GLY A 310 -12.20 -2.09 -7.80
CA GLY A 310 -11.99 -3.25 -6.95
C GLY A 310 -13.00 -4.38 -7.21
N LEU A 311 -14.30 -4.05 -7.30
CA LEU A 311 -15.33 -5.03 -7.61
C LEU A 311 -15.16 -5.65 -9.01
N THR A 312 -14.69 -4.89 -9.99
CA THR A 312 -14.34 -5.43 -11.32
C THR A 312 -13.20 -6.45 -11.24
N LEU A 313 -12.15 -6.16 -10.45
CA LEU A 313 -11.06 -7.12 -10.21
C LEU A 313 -11.58 -8.41 -9.55
N VAL A 314 -12.49 -8.28 -8.58
CA VAL A 314 -13.13 -9.44 -7.94
C VAL A 314 -13.97 -10.23 -8.93
N ALA A 315 -14.77 -9.56 -9.77
CA ALA A 315 -15.58 -10.21 -10.78
C ALA A 315 -14.73 -11.02 -11.77
N PHE A 316 -13.67 -10.42 -12.32
CA PHE A 316 -12.68 -11.12 -13.14
C PHE A 316 -12.14 -12.37 -12.45
N PHE A 317 -11.69 -12.23 -11.20
CA PHE A 317 -11.12 -13.35 -10.45
C PHE A 317 -12.14 -14.48 -10.26
N VAL A 318 -13.40 -14.13 -9.95
CA VAL A 318 -14.51 -15.09 -9.79
C VAL A 318 -14.81 -15.80 -11.11
N TYR A 319 -14.95 -15.06 -12.22
CA TYR A 319 -15.23 -15.64 -13.54
C TYR A 319 -14.13 -16.60 -13.98
N GLY A 320 -12.86 -16.15 -13.92
CA GLY A 320 -11.72 -16.99 -14.27
C GLY A 320 -11.58 -18.22 -13.38
N SER A 321 -11.86 -18.09 -12.07
CA SER A 321 -11.80 -19.23 -11.15
C SER A 321 -12.93 -20.24 -11.42
N ALA A 322 -14.17 -19.77 -11.64
CA ALA A 322 -15.29 -20.64 -11.99
C ALA A 322 -15.03 -21.42 -13.28
N LEU A 323 -14.49 -20.75 -14.31
CA LEU A 323 -14.19 -21.36 -15.59
C LEU A 323 -13.04 -22.37 -15.51
N SER A 324 -12.02 -22.11 -14.68
CA SER A 324 -10.93 -23.07 -14.45
C SER A 324 -11.43 -24.40 -13.88
N THR A 325 -12.45 -24.39 -13.04
CA THR A 325 -13.08 -25.62 -12.50
C THR A 325 -14.11 -26.25 -13.45
N TYR A 326 -14.61 -25.51 -14.44
CA TYR A 326 -15.60 -26.01 -15.37
C TYR A 326 -15.02 -27.09 -16.28
N ARG A 327 -15.60 -28.30 -16.25
CA ARG A 327 -15.18 -29.48 -17.05
C ARG A 327 -13.69 -29.80 -16.92
N GLU A 328 -13.14 -29.66 -15.73
CA GLU A 328 -11.73 -29.93 -15.42
C GLU A 328 -11.27 -31.30 -15.95
N ASP A 329 -12.05 -32.37 -15.77
CA ASP A 329 -11.70 -33.73 -16.25
C ASP A 329 -11.50 -33.81 -17.76
N GLN A 330 -12.30 -33.08 -18.55
CA GLN A 330 -12.18 -33.08 -20.02
C GLN A 330 -10.96 -32.29 -20.46
N LYS A 331 -10.70 -31.15 -19.81
CA LYS A 331 -9.51 -30.33 -20.06
C LYS A 331 -8.24 -31.06 -19.66
N ALA A 332 -8.27 -31.78 -18.53
CA ALA A 332 -7.17 -32.60 -18.04
C ALA A 332 -6.80 -33.72 -19.02
N LYS A 333 -7.77 -34.36 -19.69
CA LYS A 333 -7.49 -35.37 -20.72
C LYS A 333 -6.78 -34.80 -21.95
N VAL A 334 -7.06 -33.55 -22.31
CA VAL A 334 -6.36 -32.84 -23.40
C VAL A 334 -5.01 -32.30 -22.92
N ALA A 335 -4.89 -31.99 -21.62
CA ALA A 335 -3.72 -31.42 -20.98
C ALA A 335 -2.67 -32.44 -20.50
N ALA A 336 -3.06 -33.69 -20.23
CA ALA A 336 -2.25 -34.73 -19.59
C ALA A 336 -0.94 -35.03 -20.33
N ASP A 337 -0.88 -34.77 -21.63
CA ASP A 337 0.31 -35.01 -22.45
C ASP A 337 1.15 -33.75 -22.74
N LYS A 338 0.67 -32.53 -22.41
CA LYS A 338 1.28 -31.27 -22.93
C LYS A 338 1.31 -30.07 -22.00
N PHE A 339 0.48 -30.02 -20.95
CA PHE A 339 0.33 -28.84 -20.11
C PHE A 339 0.65 -29.15 -18.66
N ASP A 340 1.87 -28.81 -18.27
CA ASP A 340 2.24 -28.78 -16.86
C ASP A 340 1.84 -27.44 -16.23
N LYS A 341 0.59 -26.99 -16.40
CA LYS A 341 0.09 -25.81 -15.67
C LYS A 341 -0.15 -26.23 -14.23
N GLY A 342 0.75 -25.84 -13.33
CA GLY A 342 0.47 -25.87 -11.90
C GLY A 342 -0.82 -25.08 -11.65
N SER A 343 -1.78 -25.66 -10.95
CA SER A 343 -3.14 -25.09 -10.82
C SER A 343 -3.21 -23.80 -9.99
N ARG A 344 -2.10 -23.39 -9.36
CA ARG A 344 -2.04 -22.27 -8.42
C ARG A 344 -1.42 -21.06 -9.07
N ARG A 345 -2.13 -19.92 -9.03
CA ARG A 345 -1.58 -18.64 -9.47
C ARG A 345 -0.50 -18.14 -8.52
N ASP A 346 0.59 -17.62 -9.07
CA ASP A 346 1.71 -17.07 -8.31
C ASP A 346 1.81 -15.55 -8.41
N PHE A 347 2.87 -15.00 -7.81
CA PHE A 347 3.12 -13.56 -7.80
C PHE A 347 3.28 -12.98 -9.21
N GLY A 348 4.00 -13.70 -10.09
CA GLY A 348 4.23 -13.26 -11.47
C GLY A 348 2.92 -13.18 -12.25
N GLN A 349 2.08 -14.21 -12.12
CA GLN A 349 0.76 -14.23 -12.75
C GLN A 349 -0.20 -13.16 -12.20
N ALA A 350 -0.13 -12.86 -10.90
CA ALA A 350 -0.93 -11.80 -10.30
C ALA A 350 -0.54 -10.42 -10.86
N LEU A 351 0.76 -10.14 -11.00
CA LEU A 351 1.26 -8.91 -11.61
C LEU A 351 0.97 -8.83 -13.11
N ALA A 352 1.13 -9.93 -13.84
CA ALA A 352 0.84 -9.97 -15.27
C ALA A 352 -0.62 -9.64 -15.58
N ASN A 353 -1.55 -10.19 -14.79
CA ASN A 353 -2.98 -10.07 -15.07
C ASN A 353 -3.66 -8.86 -14.42
N GLY A 354 -3.04 -8.21 -13.43
CA GLY A 354 -3.65 -7.07 -12.74
C GLY A 354 -2.73 -5.90 -12.45
N GLY A 355 -1.41 -6.05 -12.66
CA GLY A 355 -0.42 -5.01 -12.38
C GLY A 355 -0.64 -3.76 -13.23
N PHE A 356 -0.95 -3.90 -14.52
CA PHE A 356 -1.25 -2.73 -15.36
C PHE A 356 -2.55 -2.04 -14.92
N GLY A 357 -3.55 -2.81 -14.48
CA GLY A 357 -4.77 -2.24 -13.87
C GLY A 357 -4.48 -1.45 -12.60
N ALA A 358 -3.53 -1.90 -11.77
CA ALA A 358 -3.08 -1.15 -10.59
C ALA A 358 -2.35 0.15 -10.96
N VAL A 359 -1.54 0.14 -12.02
CA VAL A 359 -0.90 1.36 -12.55
C VAL A 359 -1.96 2.34 -13.04
N LEU A 360 -2.94 1.87 -13.81
CA LEU A 360 -4.04 2.71 -14.29
C LEU A 360 -4.89 3.28 -13.15
N ALA A 361 -5.14 2.51 -12.09
CA ALA A 361 -5.85 3.00 -10.91
C ALA A 361 -5.08 4.13 -10.22
N LEU A 362 -3.76 3.98 -10.09
CA LEU A 362 -2.89 5.02 -9.54
C LEU A 362 -2.86 6.28 -10.42
N LEU A 363 -2.77 6.13 -11.74
CA LEU A 363 -2.82 7.26 -12.67
C LEU A 363 -4.17 7.97 -12.63
N TYR A 364 -5.27 7.21 -12.60
CA TYR A 364 -6.63 7.72 -12.51
C TYR A 364 -6.86 8.51 -11.21
N TYR A 365 -6.25 8.10 -10.10
CA TYR A 365 -6.30 8.86 -8.86
C TYR A 365 -5.73 10.27 -8.99
N PHE A 366 -4.65 10.43 -9.75
CA PHE A 366 -4.03 11.75 -9.99
C PHE A 366 -4.68 12.53 -11.14
N GLN A 367 -5.37 11.84 -12.05
CA GLN A 367 -5.99 12.41 -13.24
C GLN A 367 -7.43 11.89 -13.43
N PRO A 368 -8.36 12.15 -12.49
CA PRO A 368 -9.68 11.53 -12.49
C PRO A 368 -10.58 12.00 -13.66
N LEU A 369 -10.25 13.11 -14.30
CA LEU A 369 -11.01 13.67 -15.44
C LEU A 369 -10.69 12.97 -16.77
N GLU A 370 -9.62 12.18 -16.82
CA GLU A 370 -9.14 11.53 -18.04
C GLU A 370 -9.92 10.22 -18.27
N LEU A 371 -11.07 10.32 -18.98
CA LEU A 371 -11.98 9.20 -19.25
C LEU A 371 -11.27 7.98 -19.88
N TRP A 372 -10.23 8.22 -20.67
CA TRP A 372 -9.45 7.17 -21.33
C TRP A 372 -8.72 6.26 -20.34
N LEU A 373 -8.36 6.72 -19.14
CA LEU A 373 -7.75 5.88 -18.09
C LEU A 373 -8.74 4.83 -17.58
N PHE A 374 -10.01 5.23 -17.41
CA PHE A 374 -11.06 4.30 -17.00
C PHE A 374 -11.37 3.29 -18.10
N ALA A 375 -11.46 3.75 -19.36
CA ALA A 375 -11.61 2.87 -20.52
C ALA A 375 -10.42 1.90 -20.66
N ALA A 376 -9.19 2.36 -20.45
CA ALA A 376 -7.99 1.54 -20.44
C ALA A 376 -8.04 0.45 -19.37
N PHE A 377 -8.56 0.75 -18.18
CA PHE A 377 -8.72 -0.24 -17.12
C PHE A 377 -9.73 -1.32 -17.51
N ILE A 378 -10.87 -0.93 -18.09
CA ILE A 378 -11.86 -1.86 -18.63
C ILE A 378 -11.21 -2.77 -19.68
N GLY A 379 -10.43 -2.21 -20.61
CA GLY A 379 -9.71 -2.97 -21.63
C GLY A 379 -8.68 -3.94 -21.06
N THR A 380 -7.94 -3.52 -20.03
CA THR A 380 -6.98 -4.37 -19.31
C THR A 380 -7.69 -5.58 -18.71
N MET A 381 -8.75 -5.35 -17.93
CA MET A 381 -9.53 -6.41 -17.27
C MET A 381 -10.25 -7.32 -18.27
N ALA A 382 -10.76 -6.74 -19.36
CA ALA A 382 -11.41 -7.47 -20.44
C ALA A 382 -10.41 -8.36 -21.18
N THR A 383 -9.19 -7.90 -21.42
CA THR A 383 -8.13 -8.69 -22.07
C THR A 383 -7.82 -9.94 -21.29
N VAL A 384 -7.47 -9.80 -20.02
CA VAL A 384 -7.05 -10.93 -19.18
C VAL A 384 -8.20 -11.91 -18.94
N ASN A 385 -9.45 -11.41 -18.88
CA ASN A 385 -10.62 -12.27 -18.81
C ASN A 385 -10.84 -13.01 -20.14
N ALA A 386 -10.82 -12.29 -21.27
CA ALA A 386 -11.05 -12.85 -22.58
C ALA A 386 -10.01 -13.93 -22.93
N ASP A 387 -8.74 -13.71 -22.61
CA ASP A 387 -7.68 -14.69 -22.82
C ASP A 387 -7.85 -15.96 -21.97
N THR A 388 -8.20 -15.77 -20.68
CA THR A 388 -8.55 -16.91 -19.80
C THR A 388 -9.73 -17.69 -20.38
N TRP A 389 -10.75 -17.01 -20.91
CA TRP A 389 -11.91 -17.67 -21.51
C TRP A 389 -11.57 -18.37 -22.82
N ALA A 390 -10.72 -17.76 -23.64
CA ALA A 390 -10.24 -18.34 -24.89
C ALA A 390 -9.50 -19.65 -24.66
N THR A 391 -8.61 -19.69 -23.65
CA THR A 391 -7.82 -20.88 -23.34
C THR A 391 -8.65 -21.96 -22.66
N GLU A 392 -9.50 -21.62 -21.68
CA GLU A 392 -10.32 -22.59 -20.94
C GLU A 392 -11.44 -23.19 -21.79
N ILE A 393 -12.11 -22.39 -22.63
CA ILE A 393 -13.20 -22.86 -23.51
C ILE A 393 -12.63 -23.40 -24.83
N GLY A 394 -11.61 -22.75 -25.39
CA GLY A 394 -11.03 -23.11 -26.69
C GLY A 394 -10.41 -24.51 -26.70
N VAL A 395 -9.86 -24.98 -25.57
CA VAL A 395 -9.31 -26.34 -25.47
C VAL A 395 -10.38 -27.43 -25.67
N LEU A 396 -11.65 -27.10 -25.50
CA LEU A 396 -12.80 -27.99 -25.71
C LEU A 396 -13.29 -27.98 -27.18
N SER A 397 -12.65 -27.21 -28.06
CA SER A 397 -13.00 -27.16 -29.48
C SER A 397 -12.82 -28.52 -30.15
N LYS A 398 -13.83 -28.96 -30.88
CA LYS A 398 -13.76 -30.17 -31.72
C LYS A 398 -12.92 -29.99 -32.98
N LYS A 399 -12.69 -28.74 -33.41
CA LYS A 399 -11.88 -28.40 -34.58
C LYS A 399 -10.46 -28.05 -34.14
N PRO A 400 -9.42 -28.54 -34.85
CA PRO A 400 -8.05 -28.27 -34.45
C PRO A 400 -7.73 -26.77 -34.59
N PRO A 401 -6.90 -26.21 -33.69
CA PRO A 401 -6.52 -24.80 -33.75
C PRO A 401 -5.68 -24.49 -34.99
N ARG A 402 -5.68 -23.21 -35.36
CA ARG A 402 -4.87 -22.67 -36.44
C ARG A 402 -3.96 -21.58 -35.88
N LEU A 403 -2.71 -21.54 -36.32
CA LEU A 403 -1.77 -20.50 -35.90
C LEU A 403 -2.23 -19.14 -36.42
N ILE A 404 -2.33 -18.13 -35.56
CA ILE A 404 -2.84 -16.80 -35.93
C ILE A 404 -2.03 -16.11 -37.05
N THR A 405 -0.73 -16.43 -37.16
CA THR A 405 0.17 -15.80 -38.13
C THR A 405 0.10 -16.44 -39.53
N THR A 406 -0.12 -17.76 -39.62
CA THR A 406 -0.02 -18.50 -40.90
C THR A 406 -1.30 -19.23 -41.30
N GLY A 407 -2.26 -19.37 -40.40
CA GLY A 407 -3.49 -20.15 -40.61
C GLY A 407 -3.28 -21.67 -40.67
N LYS A 408 -2.04 -22.15 -40.52
CA LYS A 408 -1.69 -23.58 -40.50
C LYS A 408 -2.31 -24.26 -39.29
N VAL A 409 -2.79 -25.49 -39.49
CA VAL A 409 -3.33 -26.31 -38.42
C VAL A 409 -2.20 -26.72 -37.47
N VAL A 410 -2.39 -26.49 -36.18
CA VAL A 410 -1.42 -26.80 -35.12
C VAL A 410 -2.06 -27.68 -34.05
N ALA A 411 -1.23 -28.26 -33.18
CA ALA A 411 -1.74 -29.07 -32.07
C ALA A 411 -2.47 -28.19 -31.04
N PRO A 412 -3.53 -28.70 -30.38
CA PRO A 412 -4.10 -28.07 -29.19
C PRO A 412 -3.03 -27.68 -28.18
N GLY A 413 -3.07 -26.42 -27.74
CA GLY A 413 -2.11 -25.86 -26.79
C GLY A 413 -0.82 -25.26 -27.36
N THR A 414 -0.67 -25.24 -28.67
CA THR A 414 0.40 -24.49 -29.31
C THR A 414 0.21 -23.00 -29.04
N SER A 415 1.25 -22.30 -28.57
CA SER A 415 1.20 -20.85 -28.37
C SER A 415 0.86 -20.13 -29.69
N GLY A 416 -0.12 -19.22 -29.62
CA GLY A 416 -0.70 -18.54 -30.78
C GLY A 416 -1.68 -19.34 -31.64
N GLY A 417 -2.06 -20.54 -31.20
CA GLY A 417 -3.11 -21.33 -31.84
C GLY A 417 -4.51 -20.86 -31.43
N ILE A 418 -5.32 -20.42 -32.40
CA ILE A 418 -6.69 -19.94 -32.19
C ILE A 418 -7.73 -20.92 -32.75
N THR A 419 -8.90 -20.97 -32.12
CA THR A 419 -10.08 -21.73 -32.60
C THR A 419 -11.28 -20.80 -32.70
N MET A 420 -12.25 -21.10 -33.57
CA MET A 420 -13.50 -20.32 -33.65
C MET A 420 -14.25 -20.27 -32.30
N LEU A 421 -14.23 -21.38 -31.55
CA LEU A 421 -14.84 -21.45 -30.23
C LEU A 421 -14.10 -20.55 -29.24
N GLY A 422 -12.76 -20.56 -29.25
CA GLY A 422 -11.94 -19.66 -28.46
C GLY A 422 -12.18 -18.20 -28.82
N THR A 423 -12.25 -17.85 -30.10
CA THR A 423 -12.55 -16.48 -30.54
C THR A 423 -13.95 -16.02 -30.11
N ALA A 424 -14.96 -16.88 -30.15
CA ALA A 424 -16.28 -16.55 -29.59
C ALA A 424 -16.21 -16.33 -28.06
N ALA A 425 -15.41 -17.13 -27.36
CA ALA A 425 -15.16 -16.96 -25.94
C ALA A 425 -14.43 -15.65 -25.61
N VAL A 426 -13.52 -15.17 -26.49
CA VAL A 426 -12.88 -13.85 -26.37
C VAL A 426 -13.92 -12.74 -26.39
N VAL A 427 -14.81 -12.73 -27.39
CA VAL A 427 -15.88 -11.70 -27.49
C VAL A 427 -16.76 -11.73 -26.24
N LEU A 428 -17.18 -12.92 -25.82
CA LEU A 428 -18.05 -13.09 -24.66
C LEU A 428 -17.34 -12.66 -23.36
N GLY A 429 -16.06 -13.00 -23.20
CA GLY A 429 -15.26 -12.60 -22.05
C GLY A 429 -15.09 -11.09 -21.94
N GLY A 430 -14.85 -10.40 -23.05
CA GLY A 430 -14.80 -8.93 -23.09
C GLY A 430 -16.16 -8.29 -22.81
N PHE A 431 -17.23 -8.82 -23.42
CA PHE A 431 -18.60 -8.37 -23.18
C PHE A 431 -19.00 -8.51 -21.71
N VAL A 432 -18.70 -9.64 -21.07
CA VAL A 432 -19.04 -9.88 -19.66
C VAL A 432 -18.37 -8.86 -18.75
N ILE A 433 -17.08 -8.55 -18.96
CA ILE A 433 -16.41 -7.50 -18.17
C ILE A 433 -17.03 -6.13 -18.42
N GLY A 434 -17.26 -5.77 -19.68
CA GLY A 434 -17.92 -4.50 -20.03
C GLY A 434 -19.31 -4.37 -19.41
N LEU A 435 -20.13 -5.41 -19.47
CA LEU A 435 -21.46 -5.46 -18.87
C LEU A 435 -21.39 -5.34 -17.34
N THR A 436 -20.47 -6.06 -16.70
CA THR A 436 -20.28 -5.99 -15.25
C THR A 436 -19.90 -4.59 -14.80
N VAL A 437 -18.95 -3.95 -15.48
CA VAL A 437 -18.55 -2.57 -15.16
C VAL A 437 -19.71 -1.61 -15.39
N TRP A 438 -20.41 -1.74 -16.52
CA TRP A 438 -21.58 -0.91 -16.85
C TRP A 438 -22.68 -1.01 -15.79
N ILE A 439 -22.96 -2.20 -15.26
CA ILE A 439 -23.91 -2.35 -14.14
C ILE A 439 -23.35 -1.68 -12.87
N PHE A 440 -22.06 -1.82 -12.59
CA PHE A 440 -21.46 -1.26 -11.38
C PHE A 440 -21.43 0.27 -11.36
N THR A 441 -21.45 0.96 -12.51
CA THR A 441 -21.54 2.43 -12.51
C THR A 441 -22.89 2.95 -11.98
N ALA A 442 -23.93 2.12 -11.97
CA ALA A 442 -25.22 2.48 -11.36
C ALA A 442 -25.25 2.37 -9.82
N LEU A 443 -24.28 1.69 -9.20
CA LEU A 443 -24.28 1.45 -7.75
C LEU A 443 -24.32 2.72 -6.89
N PRO A 444 -23.57 3.80 -7.20
CA PRO A 444 -23.61 5.03 -6.40
C PRO A 444 -25.01 5.65 -6.32
N TYR A 445 -25.80 5.60 -7.40
CA TYR A 445 -27.17 6.10 -7.43
C TYR A 445 -28.11 5.26 -6.54
N LEU A 446 -27.94 3.94 -6.58
CA LEU A 446 -28.72 3.01 -5.75
C LEU A 446 -28.39 3.20 -4.26
N PHE A 447 -27.10 3.33 -3.92
CA PHE A 447 -26.67 3.62 -2.56
C PHE A 447 -27.16 5.00 -2.09
N GLY A 448 -27.06 6.01 -2.94
CA GLY A 448 -27.57 7.36 -2.65
C GLY A 448 -29.05 7.33 -2.28
N ALA A 449 -29.87 6.59 -3.04
CA ALA A 449 -31.30 6.44 -2.71
C ALA A 449 -31.55 5.67 -1.40
N LEU A 450 -30.81 4.58 -1.16
CA LEU A 450 -30.94 3.75 0.05
C LEU A 450 -30.64 4.52 1.34
N PHE A 451 -29.69 5.46 1.28
CA PHE A 451 -29.28 6.26 2.44
C PHE A 451 -29.89 7.68 2.45
N GLY A 452 -30.82 7.97 1.54
CA GLY A 452 -31.45 9.30 1.46
C GLY A 452 -30.51 10.42 1.02
N LEU A 453 -29.38 10.09 0.40
CA LEU A 453 -28.35 11.01 -0.10
C LEU A 453 -28.59 11.44 -1.57
N GLY A 454 -29.82 11.27 -2.08
CA GLY A 454 -30.15 11.42 -3.50
C GLY A 454 -31.37 12.29 -3.81
N SER A 455 -31.08 13.51 -4.30
CA SER A 455 -31.87 14.41 -5.15
C SER A 455 -33.10 15.15 -4.58
N GLU A 456 -32.89 16.45 -4.37
CA GLU A 456 -33.91 17.52 -4.28
C GLU A 456 -34.72 17.74 -5.59
N SER A 457 -34.32 17.11 -6.71
CA SER A 457 -34.82 17.43 -8.05
C SER A 457 -36.14 16.75 -8.48
N GLY A 458 -36.85 16.06 -7.57
CA GLY A 458 -38.18 15.48 -7.82
C GLY A 458 -38.27 14.39 -8.91
N THR A 459 -37.18 14.07 -9.60
CA THR A 459 -37.13 13.02 -10.63
C THR A 459 -36.96 11.64 -9.98
N SER A 460 -37.65 10.62 -10.49
CA SER A 460 -37.60 9.28 -9.90
C SER A 460 -36.21 8.64 -10.03
N LEU A 461 -35.83 7.79 -9.06
CA LEU A 461 -34.58 7.03 -9.06
C LEU A 461 -34.40 6.22 -10.35
N LEU A 462 -35.48 5.62 -10.84
CA LEU A 462 -35.47 4.81 -12.07
C LEU A 462 -35.03 5.62 -13.28
N VAL A 463 -35.48 6.88 -13.39
CA VAL A 463 -35.10 7.76 -14.51
C VAL A 463 -33.60 8.11 -14.43
N HIS A 464 -33.07 8.42 -13.24
CA HIS A 464 -31.65 8.72 -13.05
C HIS A 464 -30.74 7.53 -13.36
N VAL A 465 -31.09 6.35 -12.86
CA VAL A 465 -30.31 5.13 -13.13
C VAL A 465 -30.34 4.80 -14.62
N TRP A 466 -31.52 4.88 -15.24
CA TRP A 466 -31.66 4.59 -16.67
C TRP A 466 -30.91 5.58 -17.55
N SER A 467 -31.02 6.89 -17.29
CA SER A 467 -30.31 7.90 -18.06
C SER A 467 -28.79 7.75 -17.94
N HIS A 468 -28.29 7.47 -16.73
CA HIS A 468 -26.89 7.17 -16.50
C HIS A 468 -26.44 5.94 -17.31
N LEU A 469 -27.13 4.81 -17.14
CA LEU A 469 -26.79 3.57 -17.84
C LEU A 469 -26.83 3.74 -19.38
N ALA A 470 -27.86 4.39 -19.91
CA ALA A 470 -27.98 4.66 -21.34
C ALA A 470 -26.82 5.50 -21.87
N GLY A 471 -26.36 6.51 -21.11
CA GLY A 471 -25.21 7.34 -21.47
C GLY A 471 -23.85 6.64 -21.43
N HIS A 472 -23.76 5.47 -20.78
CA HIS A 472 -22.50 4.76 -20.56
C HIS A 472 -22.37 3.44 -21.34
N LEU A 473 -23.19 3.22 -22.37
CA LEU A 473 -23.13 2.02 -23.21
C LEU A 473 -21.76 1.79 -23.89
N TRP A 474 -20.97 2.86 -24.06
CA TRP A 474 -19.59 2.78 -24.55
C TRP A 474 -18.70 1.86 -23.70
N ILE A 475 -19.00 1.67 -22.40
CA ILE A 475 -18.25 0.78 -21.50
C ILE A 475 -18.29 -0.68 -21.99
N ILE A 476 -19.46 -1.12 -22.49
CA ILE A 476 -19.62 -2.48 -23.03
C ILE A 476 -18.77 -2.63 -24.28
N LEU A 477 -18.80 -1.61 -25.16
CA LEU A 477 -17.98 -1.59 -26.37
C LEU A 477 -16.48 -1.59 -26.04
N ALA A 478 -16.04 -0.80 -25.06
CA ALA A 478 -14.67 -0.78 -24.59
C ALA A 478 -14.21 -2.16 -24.07
N GLY A 479 -15.08 -2.86 -23.32
CA GLY A 479 -14.81 -4.23 -22.88
C GLY A 479 -14.67 -5.22 -24.05
N ILE A 480 -15.54 -5.17 -25.05
CA ILE A 480 -15.45 -6.03 -26.24
C ILE A 480 -14.18 -5.74 -27.05
N VAL A 481 -13.93 -4.47 -27.36
CA VAL A 481 -12.77 -4.02 -28.17
C VAL A 481 -11.46 -4.34 -27.46
N GLY A 482 -11.36 -4.02 -26.16
CA GLY A 482 -10.18 -4.33 -25.36
C GLY A 482 -9.94 -5.83 -25.23
N GLY A 483 -10.99 -6.60 -24.92
CA GLY A 483 -10.91 -8.06 -24.81
C GLY A 483 -10.47 -8.75 -26.10
N LEU A 484 -11.07 -8.36 -27.23
CA LEU A 484 -10.69 -8.86 -28.56
C LEU A 484 -9.26 -8.49 -28.91
N GLY A 485 -8.92 -7.21 -28.85
CA GLY A 485 -7.62 -6.71 -29.27
C GLY A 485 -6.48 -7.27 -28.42
N GLY A 486 -6.66 -7.30 -27.10
CA GLY A 486 -5.67 -7.84 -26.18
C GLY A 486 -5.44 -9.34 -26.34
N SER A 487 -6.50 -10.16 -26.41
CA SER A 487 -6.33 -11.62 -26.60
C SER A 487 -5.80 -11.99 -27.99
N MET A 488 -6.12 -11.21 -29.03
CA MET A 488 -5.50 -11.38 -30.34
C MET A 488 -4.01 -10.99 -30.32
N ALA A 489 -3.65 -9.93 -29.60
CA ALA A 489 -2.25 -9.56 -29.38
C ALA A 489 -1.49 -10.67 -28.63
N ASP A 490 -2.12 -11.29 -27.62
CA ASP A 490 -1.57 -12.42 -26.89
C ASP A 490 -1.21 -13.58 -27.82
N SER A 491 -2.18 -14.02 -28.61
CA SER A 491 -1.98 -15.08 -29.58
C SER A 491 -0.89 -14.73 -30.61
N TYR A 492 -0.82 -13.47 -31.05
CA TYR A 492 0.19 -13.01 -32.01
C TYR A 492 1.60 -12.99 -31.40
N LEU A 493 1.75 -12.41 -30.21
CA LEU A 493 3.02 -12.36 -29.47
C LEU A 493 3.49 -13.77 -29.09
N GLY A 494 2.55 -14.64 -28.69
CA GLY A 494 2.77 -16.06 -28.44
C GLY A 494 3.33 -16.82 -29.65
N ALA A 495 2.76 -16.57 -30.83
CA ALA A 495 3.23 -17.18 -32.07
C ALA A 495 4.62 -16.67 -32.50
N THR A 496 5.00 -15.44 -32.15
CA THR A 496 6.15 -14.73 -32.75
C THR A 496 7.35 -14.60 -31.81
N VAL A 497 7.16 -13.98 -30.66
CA VAL A 497 8.26 -13.52 -29.78
C VAL A 497 8.32 -14.24 -28.43
N GLN A 498 7.28 -14.99 -28.03
CA GLN A 498 7.27 -15.73 -26.76
C GLN A 498 8.42 -16.75 -26.68
N ALA A 499 9.08 -16.77 -25.53
CA ALA A 499 10.14 -17.71 -25.21
C ALA A 499 9.58 -19.13 -25.13
N MET A 500 10.07 -20.00 -26.02
CA MET A 500 9.74 -21.42 -26.04
C MET A 500 11.01 -22.25 -25.86
N TYR A 501 10.85 -23.40 -25.21
CA TYR A 501 11.89 -24.36 -24.90
C TYR A 501 11.46 -25.75 -25.40
N ILE A 502 12.42 -26.63 -25.64
CA ILE A 502 12.17 -28.06 -25.81
C ILE A 502 12.34 -28.74 -24.46
N ASP A 503 11.29 -29.43 -24.03
CA ASP A 503 11.29 -30.20 -22.79
C ASP A 503 12.29 -31.35 -22.87
N ALA A 504 13.19 -31.45 -21.89
CA ALA A 504 14.28 -32.41 -21.90
C ALA A 504 13.83 -33.87 -21.72
N GLU A 505 12.61 -34.11 -21.24
CA GLU A 505 12.08 -35.44 -20.95
C GLU A 505 11.09 -35.92 -22.00
N THR A 506 10.28 -35.02 -22.53
CA THR A 506 9.21 -35.34 -23.50
C THR A 506 9.57 -34.97 -24.93
N GLY A 507 10.58 -34.11 -25.14
CA GLY A 507 10.96 -33.59 -26.46
C GLY A 507 9.94 -32.64 -27.09
N GLN A 508 8.90 -32.25 -26.36
CA GLN A 508 7.86 -31.34 -26.85
C GLN A 508 8.18 -29.88 -26.56
N GLU A 509 7.59 -28.95 -27.32
CA GLU A 509 7.67 -27.52 -27.02
C GLU A 509 6.97 -27.20 -25.68
N THR A 510 7.60 -26.35 -24.88
CA THR A 510 7.10 -25.89 -23.58
C THR A 510 7.52 -24.45 -23.31
N GLU A 511 6.74 -23.73 -22.52
CA GLU A 511 7.09 -22.39 -22.03
C GLU A 511 8.02 -22.41 -20.81
N LYS A 512 8.23 -23.58 -20.19
CA LYS A 512 9.01 -23.72 -18.94
C LYS A 512 10.50 -23.86 -19.20
N LYS A 513 11.29 -23.16 -18.38
CA LYS A 513 12.76 -23.26 -18.34
C LYS A 513 13.28 -24.58 -17.77
N THR A 514 12.47 -25.29 -16.98
CA THR A 514 12.85 -26.54 -16.32
C THR A 514 11.72 -27.57 -16.37
N THR A 515 12.07 -28.85 -16.44
CA THR A 515 11.15 -29.99 -16.33
C THR A 515 10.59 -30.13 -14.90
N ARG A 516 9.61 -31.03 -14.72
CA ARG A 516 9.09 -31.42 -13.39
C ARG A 516 10.16 -31.98 -12.47
N SER A 517 11.15 -32.69 -13.02
CA SER A 517 12.27 -33.26 -12.28
C SER A 517 13.38 -32.24 -11.98
N GLY A 518 13.25 -30.99 -12.44
CA GLY A 518 14.22 -29.93 -12.22
C GLY A 518 15.35 -29.86 -13.25
N LYS A 519 15.29 -30.63 -14.35
CA LYS A 519 16.28 -30.54 -15.43
C LYS A 519 16.05 -29.28 -16.27
N PRO A 520 17.11 -28.59 -16.73
CA PRO A 520 16.96 -27.42 -17.59
C PRO A 520 16.47 -27.82 -19.00
N ASN A 521 15.47 -27.11 -19.49
CA ASN A 521 14.96 -27.25 -20.86
C ASN A 521 15.80 -26.44 -21.84
N ARG A 522 15.96 -26.94 -23.06
CA ARG A 522 16.77 -26.28 -24.09
C ARG A 522 15.97 -25.17 -24.75
N PHE A 523 16.49 -23.95 -24.75
CA PHE A 523 15.88 -22.83 -25.46
C PHE A 523 15.68 -23.16 -26.96
N HIS A 524 14.49 -22.86 -27.49
CA HIS A 524 14.11 -23.17 -28.86
C HIS A 524 13.92 -21.93 -29.74
N ARG A 525 13.09 -20.98 -29.31
CA ARG A 525 12.75 -19.76 -30.08
C ARG A 525 12.19 -18.65 -29.19
N GLY A 526 12.05 -17.45 -29.77
CA GLY A 526 11.50 -16.26 -29.11
C GLY A 526 12.57 -15.35 -28.51
N TRP A 527 12.15 -14.44 -27.64
CA TRP A 527 13.06 -13.60 -26.85
C TRP A 527 13.20 -14.14 -25.43
N PRO A 528 14.41 -14.34 -24.87
CA PRO A 528 14.59 -15.01 -23.57
C PRO A 528 13.84 -14.39 -22.37
N PHE A 529 13.51 -13.10 -22.45
CA PHE A 529 12.76 -12.37 -21.42
C PHE A 529 11.24 -12.36 -21.65
N MET A 530 10.77 -12.72 -22.85
CA MET A 530 9.36 -12.70 -23.22
C MET A 530 8.67 -13.99 -22.77
N THR A 531 8.49 -14.14 -21.45
CA THR A 531 7.76 -15.25 -20.85
C THR A 531 6.26 -15.14 -21.11
N ASN A 532 5.49 -16.19 -20.82
CA ASN A 532 4.03 -16.16 -20.88
C ASN A 532 3.45 -15.00 -20.04
N ASP A 533 3.93 -14.82 -18.81
CA ASP A 533 3.52 -13.70 -17.95
C ASP A 533 3.81 -12.33 -18.58
N MET A 534 4.93 -12.18 -19.31
CA MET A 534 5.25 -10.94 -20.02
C MET A 534 4.35 -10.73 -21.24
N VAL A 535 4.03 -11.80 -21.98
CA VAL A 535 3.07 -11.75 -23.09
C VAL A 535 1.72 -11.28 -22.56
N ASN A 536 1.17 -11.91 -21.52
CA ASN A 536 -0.08 -11.49 -20.89
C ASN A 536 -0.07 -10.01 -20.47
N PHE A 537 1.03 -9.56 -19.84
CA PHE A 537 1.18 -8.18 -19.41
C PHE A 537 1.13 -7.21 -20.60
N VAL A 538 1.90 -7.46 -21.66
CA VAL A 538 1.92 -6.62 -22.87
C VAL A 538 0.57 -6.66 -23.60
N SER A 539 -0.05 -7.83 -23.71
CA SER A 539 -1.38 -8.00 -24.27
C SER A 539 -2.41 -7.14 -23.55
N SER A 540 -2.34 -7.10 -22.21
CA SER A 540 -3.24 -6.27 -21.40
C SER A 540 -3.08 -4.77 -21.69
N ILE A 541 -1.85 -4.30 -21.97
CA ILE A 541 -1.58 -2.92 -22.39
C ILE A 541 -2.18 -2.64 -23.77
N VAL A 542 -2.07 -3.57 -24.72
CA VAL A 542 -2.68 -3.41 -26.05
C VAL A 542 -4.19 -3.31 -25.95
N GLY A 543 -4.84 -4.19 -25.18
CA GLY A 543 -6.29 -4.11 -24.97
C GLY A 543 -6.71 -2.85 -24.22
N ALA A 544 -5.90 -2.37 -23.28
CA ALA A 544 -6.11 -1.09 -22.62
C ALA A 544 -6.08 0.09 -23.61
N ALA A 545 -5.07 0.15 -24.48
CA ALA A 545 -4.95 1.21 -25.49
C ALA A 545 -6.11 1.20 -26.48
N LEU A 546 -6.56 0.02 -26.91
CA LEU A 546 -7.69 -0.11 -27.82
C LEU A 546 -9.02 0.27 -27.15
N ALA A 547 -9.21 -0.08 -25.87
CA ALA A 547 -10.38 0.35 -25.12
C ALA A 547 -10.37 1.87 -24.86
N ALA A 548 -9.21 2.45 -24.54
CA ALA A 548 -9.03 3.90 -24.45
C ALA A 548 -9.41 4.60 -25.76
N ALA A 549 -9.09 4.00 -26.91
CA ALA A 549 -9.45 4.58 -28.20
C ALA A 549 -10.97 4.67 -28.46
N VAL A 550 -11.78 3.84 -27.79
CA VAL A 550 -13.25 3.88 -27.87
C VAL A 550 -13.78 5.21 -27.35
N VAL A 551 -13.09 5.86 -26.41
CA VAL A 551 -13.58 7.10 -25.80
C VAL A 551 -13.07 8.39 -26.44
N PHE A 552 -12.09 8.33 -27.35
CA PHE A 552 -11.59 9.53 -28.04
C PHE A 552 -12.66 10.33 -28.79
N PRO A 553 -13.71 9.74 -29.39
CA PRO A 553 -14.77 10.53 -30.02
C PRO A 553 -15.61 11.37 -29.02
N PHE A 554 -15.48 11.13 -27.71
CA PHE A 554 -16.19 11.84 -26.65
C PHE A 554 -15.29 12.81 -25.86
N LEU A 555 -13.98 12.83 -26.13
CA LEU A 555 -12.98 13.75 -25.58
C LEU A 555 -12.76 14.91 -26.56
#